data_AF-A0A1F2QEA2-F1
#
_entry.id   AF-A0A1F2QEA2-F1
#
_cell.length_a   1.000
_cell.length_b   1.000
_cell.length_c   1.000
_cell.angle_alpha   90.00
_cell.angle_beta   90.00
_cell.angle_gamma   90.00
#
_symmetry.space_group_name_H-M   'P 1'
#
loop_
_entity.id
_entity.type
_entity.pdbx_description
1 polymer ?
#
loop_
_entity_poly.entity_id
_entity_poly.type
_entity_poly.pdbx_seq_one_letter_code
_entity_poly.pdbx_strand_id
1 'polypeptide(L)'
;MSDLPEGIDSTFRYILIAAKRAEQLIHGARARVATRHVKPTTVALAELAAADVPWRKVTAEEYEMLLQQEVAAKEAEEHAPVLFPIPPPIIPAIVEPEAEAEEEEEALEVEPEGPKFDENLEVVEEPAPEVLLTEEISEE
;
A
#
# COMPACT_ATOMS: atom_id res chain seq x y z
N MET A 1 28.43 0.27 -24.26
CA MET A 1 26.98 0.02 -24.19
C MET A 1 26.76 -0.85 -22.98
N SER A 2 25.82 -0.47 -22.12
CA SER A 2 25.61 -1.13 -20.83
C SER A 2 25.04 -2.53 -21.05
N ASP A 3 25.91 -3.54 -21.03
CA ASP A 3 25.48 -4.93 -21.09
C ASP A 3 24.63 -5.21 -19.83
N LEU A 4 23.32 -5.31 -20.03
CA LEU A 4 22.40 -5.74 -19.00
C LEU A 4 22.62 -7.23 -18.73
N PRO A 5 22.55 -7.67 -17.47
CA PRO A 5 22.64 -9.10 -17.17
C PRO A 5 21.48 -9.85 -17.85
N GLU A 6 21.76 -11.09 -18.24
CA GLU A 6 20.80 -11.94 -18.95
C GLU A 6 19.46 -12.02 -18.20
N GLY A 7 18.37 -11.90 -18.95
CA GLY A 7 17.01 -11.93 -18.42
C GLY A 7 16.42 -10.57 -18.04
N ILE A 8 17.23 -9.52 -17.83
CA ILE A 8 16.74 -8.15 -17.58
C ILE A 8 16.71 -7.36 -18.89
N ASP A 9 15.50 -7.05 -19.34
CA ASP A 9 15.20 -6.36 -20.61
C ASP A 9 15.28 -4.83 -20.52
N SER A 10 15.31 -4.25 -19.32
CA SER A 10 15.23 -2.80 -19.12
C SER A 10 16.18 -2.33 -18.03
N THR A 11 16.88 -1.22 -18.30
CA THR A 11 17.75 -0.53 -17.34
C THR A 11 16.96 -0.03 -16.13
N PHE A 12 15.75 0.47 -16.33
CA PHE A 12 14.87 0.88 -15.22
C PHE A 12 14.54 -0.30 -14.32
N ARG A 13 14.19 -1.44 -14.91
CA ARG A 13 13.89 -2.66 -14.16
C ARG A 13 15.11 -3.16 -13.39
N TYR A 14 16.29 -3.13 -13.99
CA TYR A 14 17.54 -3.43 -13.31
C TYR A 14 17.74 -2.58 -12.04
N ILE A 15 17.53 -1.27 -12.15
CA ILE A 15 17.66 -0.33 -11.02
C ILE A 15 16.61 -0.62 -9.95
N LEU A 16 15.35 -0.86 -10.31
CA LEU A 16 14.28 -1.15 -9.36
C LEU A 16 14.52 -2.45 -8.58
N ILE A 17 14.96 -3.50 -9.26
CA ILE A 17 15.30 -4.77 -8.60
C ILE A 17 16.48 -4.57 -7.64
N ALA A 18 17.52 -3.84 -8.07
CA ALA A 18 18.68 -3.54 -7.22
C ALA A 18 18.29 -2.70 -5.99
N ALA A 19 17.41 -1.70 -6.16
CA ALA A 19 16.92 -0.87 -5.06
C ALA A 19 16.13 -1.69 -4.04
N LYS A 20 15.15 -2.47 -4.51
CA LYS A 20 14.35 -3.37 -3.64
C LYS A 20 15.23 -4.38 -2.91
N ARG A 21 16.27 -4.89 -3.58
CA ARG A 21 17.23 -5.79 -2.93
C ARG A 21 18.10 -5.08 -1.89
N ALA A 22 18.54 -3.86 -2.18
CA ALA A 22 19.30 -3.05 -1.22
C ALA A 22 18.48 -2.74 0.03
N GLU A 23 17.17 -2.46 -0.11
CA GLU A 23 16.25 -2.31 1.03
C GLU A 23 16.23 -3.57 1.89
N GLN A 24 16.13 -4.76 1.30
CA GLN A 24 16.18 -6.01 2.07
C GLN A 24 17.48 -6.13 2.87
N LEU A 25 18.63 -5.79 2.27
CA LEU A 25 19.92 -5.81 2.95
C LEU A 25 19.97 -4.79 4.11
N ILE A 26 19.37 -3.61 3.95
CA ILE A 26 19.23 -2.61 5.02
C ILE A 26 18.38 -3.15 6.17
N HIS A 27 17.31 -3.89 5.88
CA HIS A 27 16.47 -4.58 6.87
C HIS A 27 17.12 -5.84 7.48
N GLY A 28 18.40 -6.10 7.19
CA GLY A 28 19.16 -7.21 7.79
C GLY A 28 19.07 -8.53 7.04
N ALA A 29 18.55 -8.54 5.80
CA ALA A 29 18.63 -9.73 4.97
C ALA A 29 20.10 -10.12 4.70
N ARG A 30 20.37 -11.42 4.66
CA ARG A 30 21.73 -11.92 4.40
C ARG A 30 22.14 -11.67 2.95
N ALA A 31 23.38 -11.22 2.77
CA ALA A 31 24.01 -11.15 1.45
C ALA A 31 24.22 -12.56 0.88
N ARG A 32 23.89 -12.74 -0.39
CA ARG A 32 24.01 -14.01 -1.14
C ARG A 32 25.39 -14.17 -1.77
N VAL A 33 25.99 -13.06 -2.18
CA VAL A 33 27.35 -13.03 -2.74
C VAL A 33 28.35 -12.54 -1.70
N ALA A 34 29.49 -13.22 -1.61
CA ALA A 34 30.64 -12.74 -0.85
C ALA A 34 31.30 -11.58 -1.61
N THR A 35 31.12 -10.35 -1.13
CA THR A 35 31.75 -9.16 -1.72
C THR A 35 32.59 -8.42 -0.68
N ARG A 36 33.59 -7.67 -1.15
CA ARG A 36 34.35 -6.70 -0.31
C ARG A 36 33.56 -5.42 0.00
N HIS A 37 32.39 -5.27 -0.61
CA HIS A 37 31.62 -4.03 -0.56
C HIS A 37 30.71 -4.04 0.65
N VAL A 38 30.69 -2.93 1.39
CA VAL A 38 29.84 -2.78 2.60
C VAL A 38 28.51 -2.10 2.27
N LYS A 39 28.49 -1.26 1.22
CA LYS A 39 27.31 -0.48 0.83
C LYS A 39 26.21 -1.42 0.28
N PRO A 40 24.99 -1.42 0.85
CA PRO A 40 23.90 -2.31 0.44
C PRO A 40 23.61 -2.25 -1.06
N THR A 41 23.59 -1.06 -1.65
CA THR A 41 23.35 -0.87 -3.08
C THR A 41 24.42 -1.53 -3.95
N THR A 42 25.69 -1.44 -3.55
CA THR A 42 26.80 -2.08 -4.30
C THR A 42 26.77 -3.60 -4.16
N VAL A 43 26.40 -4.10 -2.98
CA VAL A 43 26.20 -5.54 -2.76
C VAL A 43 25.03 -6.05 -3.60
N ALA A 44 23.90 -5.35 -3.61
CA ALA A 44 22.73 -5.70 -4.42
C ALA A 44 23.07 -5.75 -5.91
N LEU A 45 23.78 -4.76 -6.44
CA LEU A 45 24.24 -4.77 -7.85
C LEU A 45 25.17 -5.96 -8.15
N ALA A 46 26.05 -6.32 -7.21
CA ALA A 46 26.90 -7.50 -7.37
C ALA A 46 26.10 -8.81 -7.34
N GLU A 47 25.08 -8.92 -6.49
CA GLU A 47 24.18 -10.07 -6.46
C GLU A 47 23.33 -10.19 -7.73
N LEU A 48 22.85 -9.07 -8.28
CA LEU A 48 22.13 -9.06 -9.56
C LEU A 48 23.05 -9.46 -10.72
N ALA A 49 24.29 -8.97 -10.74
CA ALA A 49 25.28 -9.33 -11.75
C ALA A 49 25.67 -10.82 -11.69
N ALA A 50 25.59 -11.44 -10.50
CA ALA A 50 25.80 -12.88 -10.30
C ALA A 50 24.54 -13.73 -10.57
N ALA A 51 23.40 -13.11 -10.93
CA ALA A 51 22.11 -13.77 -11.08
C ALA A 51 21.60 -14.51 -9.81
N ASP A 52 22.08 -14.12 -8.62
CA ASP A 52 21.71 -14.73 -7.34
C ASP A 52 20.42 -14.16 -6.74
N VAL A 53 19.86 -13.12 -7.34
CA VAL A 53 18.60 -12.48 -6.93
C VAL A 53 17.46 -13.00 -7.80
N PRO A 54 16.55 -13.83 -7.25
CA PRO A 54 15.40 -14.35 -7.98
C PRO A 54 14.41 -13.22 -8.19
N TRP A 55 14.04 -13.01 -9.44
CA TRP A 55 12.99 -12.09 -9.82
C TRP A 55 12.29 -12.64 -11.06
N ARG A 56 11.03 -12.25 -11.26
CA ARG A 56 10.27 -12.55 -12.47
C ARG A 56 9.40 -11.36 -12.82
N LYS A 57 9.04 -11.23 -14.09
CA LYS A 57 7.98 -10.31 -14.49
C LYS A 57 6.65 -10.91 -14.03
N VAL A 58 5.79 -10.04 -13.51
CA VAL A 58 4.41 -10.35 -13.15
C VAL A 58 3.55 -9.91 -14.33
N THR A 59 2.59 -10.75 -14.74
CA THR A 59 1.65 -10.38 -15.80
C THR A 59 0.62 -9.36 -15.29
N ALA A 60 -0.08 -8.68 -16.19
CA ALA A 60 -1.11 -7.71 -15.78
C ALA A 60 -2.21 -8.38 -14.96
N GLU A 61 -2.70 -9.53 -15.41
CA GLU A 61 -3.73 -10.32 -14.70
C GLU A 61 -3.26 -10.75 -13.29
N GLU A 62 -2.02 -11.22 -13.16
CA GLU A 62 -1.46 -11.59 -11.86
C GLU A 62 -1.36 -10.38 -10.91
N TYR A 63 -1.02 -9.21 -11.45
CA TYR A 63 -0.92 -7.98 -10.67
C TYR A 63 -2.29 -7.53 -10.15
N GLU A 64 -3.32 -7.57 -10.99
CA GLU A 64 -4.70 -7.24 -10.61
C GLU A 64 -5.23 -8.18 -9.53
N MET A 65 -4.95 -9.48 -9.66
CA MET A 65 -5.33 -10.47 -8.65
C MET A 65 -4.66 -10.20 -7.29
N LEU A 66 -3.37 -9.85 -7.27
CA LEU A 66 -2.67 -9.51 -6.03
C LEU A 66 -3.25 -8.26 -5.37
N LEU A 67 -3.63 -7.26 -6.16
CA LEU A 67 -4.28 -6.05 -5.66
C LEU A 67 -5.64 -6.36 -5.03
N GLN A 68 -6.46 -7.18 -5.69
CA GLN A 68 -7.76 -7.61 -5.15
C GLN A 68 -7.61 -8.38 -3.83
N GLN A 69 -6.58 -9.23 -3.71
CA GLN A 69 -6.29 -9.94 -2.47
C GLN A 69 -5.89 -8.98 -1.33
N GLU A 70 -5.09 -7.96 -1.63
CA GLU A 70 -4.69 -6.97 -0.63
C GLU A 70 -5.89 -6.12 -0.16
N VAL A 71 -6.77 -5.71 -1.07
CA VAL A 71 -8.00 -4.96 -0.74
C VAL A 71 -8.92 -5.82 0.13
N ALA A 72 -9.18 -7.06 -0.28
CA ALA A 72 -10.02 -7.97 0.49
C ALA A 72 -9.43 -8.28 1.88
N ALA A 73 -8.10 -8.36 2.01
CA ALA A 73 -7.43 -8.55 3.30
C ALA A 73 -7.62 -7.34 4.22
N LYS A 74 -7.54 -6.11 3.69
CA LYS A 74 -7.79 -4.88 4.45
C LYS A 74 -9.25 -4.77 4.89
N GLU A 75 -10.20 -5.03 3.99
CA GLU A 75 -11.64 -5.05 4.31
C GLU A 75 -11.95 -6.09 5.40
N ALA A 76 -11.30 -7.26 5.35
CA ALA A 76 -11.46 -8.29 6.38
C ALA A 76 -10.84 -7.89 7.73
N GLU A 77 -9.72 -7.17 7.75
CA GLU A 77 -9.13 -6.60 8.97
C GLU A 77 -10.03 -5.51 9.57
N GLU A 78 -10.61 -4.64 8.73
CA GLU A 78 -11.55 -3.59 9.15
C GLU A 78 -12.87 -4.16 9.69
N HIS A 79 -13.34 -5.29 9.14
CA HIS A 79 -14.55 -5.98 9.59
C HIS A 79 -14.29 -7.04 10.67
N ALA A 80 -13.04 -7.22 11.11
CA ALA A 80 -12.75 -8.07 12.24
C ALA A 80 -13.35 -7.43 13.51
N PRO A 81 -14.24 -8.14 14.24
CA PRO A 81 -14.82 -7.59 15.45
C PRO A 81 -13.70 -7.32 16.44
N VAL A 82 -13.53 -6.05 16.83
CA VAL A 82 -12.60 -5.69 17.90
C VAL A 82 -13.10 -6.34 19.18
N LEU A 83 -12.45 -7.44 19.58
CA LEU A 83 -12.61 -8.04 20.91
C LEU A 83 -11.97 -7.10 21.93
N PHE A 84 -12.63 -5.98 22.21
CA PHE A 84 -12.42 -5.30 23.47
C PHE A 84 -12.81 -6.30 24.57
N PRO A 85 -11.95 -6.55 25.57
CA PRO A 85 -12.39 -7.28 26.74
C PRO A 85 -13.47 -6.42 27.39
N ILE A 86 -14.74 -6.79 27.21
CA ILE A 86 -15.84 -6.19 27.93
C ILE A 86 -15.52 -6.45 29.40
N PRO A 87 -15.21 -5.42 30.22
CA PRO A 87 -15.03 -5.64 31.64
C PRO A 87 -16.33 -6.30 32.14
N PRO A 88 -16.23 -7.37 32.96
CA PRO A 88 -17.43 -8.04 33.44
C PRO A 88 -18.35 -6.98 34.07
N PRO A 89 -19.67 -7.00 33.79
CA PRO A 89 -20.58 -6.06 34.41
C PRO A 89 -20.40 -6.18 35.93
N ILE A 90 -20.04 -5.08 36.59
CA ILE A 90 -20.07 -5.00 38.04
C ILE A 90 -21.54 -5.08 38.41
N ILE A 91 -22.01 -6.26 38.79
CA ILE A 91 -23.38 -6.45 39.29
C ILE A 91 -23.43 -5.73 40.64
N PRO A 92 -24.14 -4.60 40.80
CA PRO A 92 -24.39 -4.09 42.14
C PRO A 92 -25.30 -5.09 42.84
N ALA A 93 -24.90 -5.53 44.04
CA ALA A 93 -25.75 -6.36 44.88
C ALA A 93 -27.07 -5.62 45.12
N ILE A 94 -28.15 -6.18 44.56
CA ILE A 94 -29.50 -5.64 44.61
C ILE A 94 -29.92 -5.53 46.08
N VAL A 95 -30.08 -4.28 46.54
CA VAL A 95 -31.01 -3.88 47.59
C VAL A 95 -32.08 -3.07 46.86
N GLU A 96 -33.27 -3.64 46.71
CA GLU A 96 -34.46 -2.92 46.22
C GLU A 96 -35.05 -2.04 47.34
N PRO A 97 -35.94 -1.06 47.03
CA PRO A 97 -35.93 -0.14 45.87
C PRO A 97 -36.38 1.28 46.27
N GLU A 98 -35.78 2.37 45.76
CA GLU A 98 -36.47 3.68 45.72
C GLU A 98 -36.09 4.53 44.49
N ALA A 99 -37.15 4.92 43.78
CA ALA A 99 -37.43 6.18 43.09
C ALA A 99 -36.54 6.69 41.92
N GLU A 100 -37.19 6.74 40.75
CA GLU A 100 -37.23 7.82 39.75
C GLU A 100 -35.92 8.51 39.33
N ALA A 101 -35.54 8.34 38.06
CA ALA A 101 -35.54 9.42 37.07
C ALA A 101 -35.38 8.81 35.67
N GLU A 102 -36.32 9.14 34.78
CA GLU A 102 -36.18 8.94 33.33
C GLU A 102 -35.09 9.92 32.84
N GLU A 103 -34.03 9.41 32.21
CA GLU A 103 -33.13 10.24 31.41
C GLU A 103 -33.23 9.78 29.96
N GLU A 104 -33.72 10.68 29.12
CA GLU A 104 -33.91 10.54 27.68
C GLU A 104 -32.55 10.31 26.99
N GLU A 105 -32.45 9.26 26.17
CA GLU A 105 -31.33 9.07 25.26
C GLU A 105 -31.44 10.07 24.10
N GLU A 106 -30.76 11.21 24.21
CA GLU A 106 -30.58 12.12 23.07
C GLU A 106 -29.53 11.54 22.12
N ALA A 107 -30.00 10.88 21.05
CA ALA A 107 -29.17 10.36 19.98
C ALA A 107 -28.42 11.52 19.29
N LEU A 108 -27.11 11.59 19.51
CA LEU A 108 -26.26 12.58 18.86
C LEU A 108 -25.87 12.11 17.45
N GLU A 109 -26.80 12.24 16.49
CA GLU A 109 -26.48 12.16 15.06
C GLU A 109 -25.78 13.46 14.63
N VAL A 110 -24.45 13.52 14.81
CA VAL A 110 -23.64 14.56 14.17
C VAL A 110 -23.18 14.02 12.82
N GLU A 111 -23.87 14.41 11.75
CA GLU A 111 -23.31 14.32 10.40
C GLU A 111 -21.98 15.09 10.38
N PRO A 112 -20.86 14.46 9.96
CA PRO A 112 -19.61 15.19 9.80
C PRO A 112 -19.77 16.20 8.66
N GLU A 113 -19.78 17.49 8.98
CA GLU A 113 -19.71 18.58 8.00
C GLU A 113 -18.38 18.42 7.25
N GLY A 114 -18.45 18.09 5.95
CA GLY A 114 -17.29 18.00 5.08
C GLY A 114 -16.50 19.32 5.07
N PRO A 115 -15.22 19.30 4.67
CA PRO A 115 -14.40 20.49 4.62
C PRO A 115 -15.08 21.58 3.76
N LYS A 116 -15.19 22.79 4.31
CA LYS A 116 -15.71 23.96 3.59
C LYS A 116 -14.71 24.32 2.49
N PHE A 117 -15.03 23.95 1.26
CA PHE A 117 -14.29 24.41 0.09
C PHE A 117 -14.51 25.91 -0.06
N ASP A 118 -13.42 26.66 -0.20
CA ASP A 118 -13.47 28.10 -0.50
C ASP A 118 -14.08 28.29 -1.89
N GLU A 119 -15.16 29.07 -1.98
CA GLU A 119 -15.84 29.39 -3.25
C GLU A 119 -14.95 30.18 -4.23
N ASN A 120 -13.79 30.68 -3.77
CA ASN A 120 -12.78 31.33 -4.61
C ASN A 120 -11.69 30.39 -5.14
N LEU A 121 -11.84 29.07 -4.95
CA LEU A 121 -10.91 28.12 -5.55
C LEU A 121 -11.21 28.02 -7.05
N GLU A 122 -10.31 28.55 -7.87
CA GLU A 122 -10.36 28.35 -9.32
C GLU A 122 -10.40 26.85 -9.60
N VAL A 123 -11.49 26.38 -10.20
CA VAL A 123 -11.59 25.05 -10.77
C VAL A 123 -10.54 24.98 -11.87
N VAL A 124 -9.40 24.37 -11.57
CA VAL A 124 -8.45 23.98 -12.60
C VAL A 124 -9.15 22.87 -13.38
N GLU A 125 -9.71 23.24 -14.53
CA GLU A 125 -10.21 22.30 -15.52
C GLU A 125 -9.06 21.37 -15.90
N GLU A 126 -9.02 20.18 -15.31
CA GLU A 126 -8.16 19.12 -15.83
C GLU A 126 -8.64 18.83 -17.26
N PRO A 127 -7.81 19.05 -18.29
CA PRO A 127 -8.24 18.74 -19.64
C PRO A 127 -8.49 17.24 -19.74
N ALA A 128 -9.71 16.88 -20.15
CA ALA A 128 -10.14 15.50 -20.34
C ALA A 128 -9.10 14.69 -21.14
N PRO A 129 -8.81 13.44 -20.76
CA PRO A 129 -7.75 12.62 -21.38
C PRO A 129 -8.09 12.10 -22.79
N GLU A 130 -8.94 12.78 -23.57
CA GLU A 130 -9.46 12.25 -24.84
C GLU A 130 -8.73 12.72 -26.10
N VAL A 131 -7.68 13.56 -26.02
CA VAL A 131 -7.05 14.13 -27.24
C VAL A 131 -5.66 13.54 -27.56
N LEU A 132 -5.13 12.60 -26.78
CA LEU A 132 -3.76 12.08 -27.01
C LEU A 132 -3.65 10.81 -27.87
N LEU A 133 -4.73 10.36 -28.54
CA LEU A 133 -4.72 9.08 -29.27
C LEU A 133 -5.15 9.15 -30.75
N THR A 134 -5.13 10.31 -31.39
CA THR A 134 -5.30 10.37 -32.85
C THR A 134 -4.44 11.47 -33.46
N GLU A 135 -3.15 11.21 -33.66
CA GLU A 135 -2.40 11.83 -34.75
C GLU A 135 -1.14 11.01 -35.05
N GLU A 136 -1.04 10.59 -36.32
CA GLU A 136 0.12 10.06 -37.03
C GLU A 136 0.55 8.59 -36.81
N ILE A 137 -0.26 7.67 -37.35
CA ILE A 137 0.29 6.58 -38.18
C ILE A 137 -0.06 6.93 -39.63
N SER A 138 0.79 7.73 -40.27
CA SER A 138 0.84 7.83 -41.73
C SER A 138 1.70 6.69 -42.23
N GLU A 139 1.05 5.69 -42.84
CA GLU A 139 1.70 4.72 -43.71
C GLU A 139 2.05 5.42 -45.04
N GLU A 140 3.34 5.50 -45.36
CA GLU A 140 3.87 5.51 -46.74
C GLU A 140 5.21 4.77 -46.79
#